data_AF-A0A024P4P7-F1
#
_entry.id   AF-A0A024P4P7-F1
#
_cell.length_a   1.000
_cell.length_b   1.000
_cell.length_c   1.000
_cell.angle_alpha   90.00
_cell.angle_beta   90.00
_cell.angle_gamma   90.00
#
_symmetry.space_group_name_H-M   'P 1'
#
loop_
_entity.id
_entity.type
_entity.pdbx_description
1 polymer ?
#
loop_
_entity_poly.entity_id
_entity_poly.type
_entity_poly.pdbx_seq_one_letter_code
_entity_poly.pdbx_strand_id
1 'polypeptide(L)'
;MRRGKDISKKHIQLLSEALINDDIQAPISSDHAVTDSTIPVFSDRLMMFQVSLLTSAGLGNYATAAAASQRSDLVLNYERLSLEVGRFGKDGVELMIKNKWMEEPPAAPDRDQLGKEK
;
A
#
# COMPACT_ATOMS: atom_id res chain seq x y z
N MET A 1 -2.29 -9.66 6.48
CA MET A 1 -2.80 -8.71 7.51
C MET A 1 -1.78 -8.36 8.60
N ARG A 2 -1.25 -9.31 9.39
CA ARG A 2 -0.30 -9.00 10.49
C ARG A 2 0.92 -8.18 10.06
N ARG A 3 1.62 -8.61 9.00
CA ARG A 3 2.73 -7.86 8.42
C ARG A 3 2.36 -6.43 8.00
N GLY A 4 1.17 -6.24 7.43
CA GLY A 4 0.68 -4.90 7.05
C GLY A 4 0.54 -3.99 8.27
N LYS A 5 -0.02 -4.50 9.37
CA LYS A 5 -0.10 -3.79 10.66
C LYS A 5 1.29 -3.37 11.17
N ASP A 6 2.27 -4.25 11.10
CA ASP A 6 3.62 -3.96 11.59
C ASP A 6 4.33 -2.89 10.72
N ILE A 7 4.14 -2.96 9.40
CA ILE A 7 4.59 -1.92 8.46
C ILE A 7 3.93 -0.58 8.80
N SER A 8 2.61 -0.54 8.96
CA SER A 8 1.87 0.68 9.31
C SER A 8 2.35 1.28 10.63
N LYS A 9 2.57 0.46 11.67
CA LYS A 9 3.10 0.94 12.96
C LYS A 9 4.47 1.62 12.81
N LYS A 10 5.36 0.99 12.05
CA LYS A 10 6.69 1.55 11.76
C LYS A 10 6.59 2.87 11.00
N HIS A 11 5.69 2.97 10.03
CA HIS A 11 5.47 4.18 9.24
C HIS A 11 4.92 5.31 10.11
N ILE A 12 3.94 5.01 10.97
CA ILE A 12 3.39 5.95 11.95
C ILE A 12 4.49 6.45 12.88
N GLN A 13 5.30 5.55 13.44
CA GLN A 13 6.37 5.93 14.36
C GLN A 13 7.36 6.90 13.70
N LEU A 14 7.87 6.57 12.52
CA LEU A 14 8.84 7.41 11.80
C LEU A 14 8.29 8.81 11.49
N LEU A 15 7.04 8.88 11.01
CA LEU A 15 6.42 10.16 10.66
C LEU A 15 6.06 10.98 11.89
N SER A 16 5.61 10.34 12.97
CA SER A 16 5.36 11.01 14.25
C SER A 16 6.64 11.55 14.88
N GLU A 17 7.73 10.79 14.84
CA GLU A 17 9.05 11.25 15.31
C GLU A 17 9.52 12.48 14.52
N ALA A 18 9.32 12.51 13.20
CA ALA A 18 9.65 13.67 12.38
C ALA A 18 8.86 14.93 12.80
N LEU A 19 7.56 14.80 13.09
CA LEU A 19 6.74 15.91 13.58
C LEU A 19 7.17 16.38 14.97
N ILE A 20 7.38 15.44 15.90
CA ILE A 20 7.75 15.75 17.29
C ILE A 20 9.10 16.45 17.36
N ASN A 21 10.07 16.05 16.54
CA ASN A 21 11.39 16.68 16.48
C ASN A 21 11.32 18.15 16.00
N ASP A 22 10.26 18.52 15.29
CA ASP A 22 9.99 19.90 14.84
C ASP A 22 8.97 20.61 15.75
N ASP A 23 8.76 20.11 16.98
CA ASP A 23 7.80 20.63 17.97
C ASP A 23 6.33 20.60 17.50
N ILE A 24 6.00 19.75 16.53
CA ILE A 24 4.63 19.56 16.02
C ILE A 24 4.01 18.31 16.66
N GLN A 25 2.84 18.47 17.27
CA GLN A 25 2.11 17.34 17.84
C GLN A 25 1.61 16.40 16.74
N ALA A 26 1.99 15.13 16.84
CA ALA A 26 1.55 14.11 15.90
C ALA A 26 0.03 13.86 16.02
N PRO A 27 -0.69 13.69 14.89
CA PRO A 27 -2.12 13.41 14.93
C PRO A 27 -2.39 12.02 15.51
N ILE A 28 -3.47 11.91 16.31
CA ILE A 28 -3.97 10.63 16.81
C ILE A 28 -4.93 10.02 15.79
N SER A 29 -4.86 8.68 15.65
CA SER A 29 -5.83 7.91 14.86
C SER A 29 -7.24 8.15 15.40
N SER A 30 -8.18 8.52 14.52
CA SER A 30 -9.60 8.63 14.86
C SER A 30 -10.25 7.26 15.14
N ASP A 31 -9.58 6.16 14.77
CA ASP A 31 -10.07 4.82 14.97
C ASP A 31 -9.66 4.29 16.36
N HIS A 32 -10.63 4.30 17.28
CA HIS A 32 -10.52 3.76 18.63
C HIS A 32 -11.36 2.49 18.82
N ALA A 33 -12.10 2.05 17.80
CA ALA A 33 -13.17 1.07 17.93
C ALA A 33 -12.81 -0.25 17.23
N VAL A 34 -11.79 -0.94 17.76
CA VAL A 34 -11.54 -2.33 17.37
C VAL A 34 -12.51 -3.23 18.11
N THR A 35 -13.28 -4.05 17.39
CA THR A 35 -14.17 -5.04 17.99
C THR A 35 -13.39 -6.29 18.42
N ASP A 36 -13.93 -7.04 19.38
CA ASP A 36 -13.39 -8.33 19.84
C ASP A 36 -13.86 -9.52 18.98
N SER A 37 -14.62 -9.25 17.91
CA SER A 37 -15.12 -10.28 17.00
C SER A 37 -13.97 -11.02 16.33
N THR A 38 -14.01 -12.35 16.42
CA THR A 38 -13.12 -13.26 15.68
C THR A 38 -13.75 -13.77 14.40
N ILE A 39 -15.00 -13.41 14.13
CA ILE A 39 -15.75 -13.83 12.95
C ILE A 39 -15.53 -12.79 11.84
N PRO A 40 -15.00 -13.20 10.66
CA PRO A 40 -14.87 -12.30 9.52
C PRO A 40 -16.22 -11.78 9.06
N VAL A 41 -16.37 -10.45 8.99
CA VAL A 41 -17.61 -9.79 8.52
C VAL A 41 -17.70 -9.81 6.99
N PHE A 42 -16.56 -9.83 6.31
CA PHE A 42 -16.45 -9.81 4.85
C PHE A 42 -15.63 -11.00 4.35
N SER A 43 -15.81 -11.32 3.05
CA SER A 43 -15.04 -12.38 2.39
C SER A 43 -13.57 -12.00 2.22
N ASP A 44 -12.70 -13.00 2.19
CA ASP A 44 -11.26 -12.80 1.96
C ASP A 44 -10.98 -12.07 0.65
N ARG A 45 -11.75 -12.35 -0.42
CA ARG A 45 -11.66 -11.64 -1.70
C ARG A 45 -11.91 -10.14 -1.53
N LEU A 46 -12.98 -9.75 -0.84
CA LEU A 46 -13.33 -8.34 -0.63
C LEU A 46 -12.30 -7.64 0.27
N MET A 47 -11.85 -8.32 1.34
CA MET A 47 -10.81 -7.78 2.22
C MET A 47 -9.49 -7.57 1.49
N MET A 48 -9.07 -8.53 0.66
CA MET A 48 -7.85 -8.42 -0.15
C MET A 48 -7.94 -7.32 -1.21
N PHE A 49 -9.10 -7.17 -1.84
CA PHE A 49 -9.36 -6.05 -2.75
C PHE A 49 -9.18 -4.70 -2.03
N GLN A 50 -9.77 -4.53 -0.85
CA GLN A 50 -9.63 -3.29 -0.08
C GLN A 50 -8.20 -3.01 0.36
N VAL A 51 -7.47 -4.04 0.84
CA VAL A 51 -6.05 -3.89 1.18
C VAL A 51 -5.24 -3.46 -0.04
N SER A 52 -5.52 -4.03 -1.20
CA SER A 52 -4.80 -3.71 -2.45
C SER A 52 -5.09 -2.29 -2.93
N LEU A 53 -6.34 -1.85 -2.80
CA LEU A 53 -6.75 -0.47 -3.09
C LEU A 53 -6.04 0.52 -2.16
N LEU A 54 -6.07 0.28 -0.85
CA LEU A 54 -5.42 1.14 0.14
C LEU A 54 -3.90 1.17 -0.03
N THR A 55 -3.29 0.03 -0.38
CA THR A 55 -1.84 -0.08 -0.64
C THR A 55 -1.46 0.76 -1.86
N SER A 56 -2.25 0.69 -2.95
CA SER A 56 -2.00 1.47 -4.17
C SER A 56 -2.19 2.97 -3.93
N ALA A 57 -3.23 3.36 -3.19
CA ALA A 57 -3.46 4.74 -2.79
C ALA A 57 -2.33 5.27 -1.88
N GLY A 58 -1.88 4.47 -0.91
CA GLY A 58 -0.77 4.81 -0.03
C GLY A 58 0.54 5.02 -0.78
N LEU A 59 0.84 4.19 -1.77
CA LEU A 59 2.00 4.36 -2.64
C LEU A 59 1.93 5.69 -3.42
N GLY A 60 0.77 6.00 -4.02
CA GLY A 60 0.56 7.26 -4.73
C GLY A 60 0.69 8.49 -3.82
N ASN A 61 0.20 8.39 -2.58
CA ASN A 61 0.34 9.45 -1.58
C ASN A 61 1.80 9.70 -1.21
N TYR A 62 2.61 8.65 -1.00
CA TYR A 62 4.03 8.83 -0.71
C TYR A 62 4.80 9.40 -1.89
N ALA A 63 4.54 8.95 -3.11
CA ALA A 63 5.16 9.54 -4.31
C ALA A 63 4.82 11.03 -4.46
N THR A 64 3.55 11.39 -4.23
CA THR A 64 3.09 12.79 -4.28
C THR A 64 3.75 13.62 -3.17
N ALA A 65 3.83 13.08 -1.95
CA ALA A 65 4.47 13.76 -0.82
C ALA A 65 5.98 13.96 -1.04
N ALA A 66 6.67 12.96 -1.61
CA ALA A 66 8.06 13.07 -1.98
C ALA A 66 8.28 14.19 -3.01
N ALA A 67 7.47 14.21 -4.07
CA ALA A 67 7.57 15.23 -5.12
C ALA A 67 7.27 16.65 -4.63
N ALA A 68 6.34 16.80 -3.68
CA ALA A 68 5.98 18.10 -3.13
C ALA A 68 6.95 18.60 -2.04
N SER A 69 7.69 17.69 -1.39
CA SER A 69 8.55 18.02 -0.27
C SER A 69 9.82 18.76 -0.71
N GLN A 70 10.11 19.88 -0.05
CA GLN A 70 11.36 20.62 -0.20
C GLN A 70 12.47 20.14 0.75
N ARG A 71 12.15 19.15 1.60
CA ARG A 71 13.01 18.64 2.67
C ARG A 71 13.57 17.27 2.29
N SER A 72 14.88 17.19 2.03
CA SER A 72 15.52 15.97 1.54
C SER A 72 15.43 14.79 2.50
N ASP A 73 15.44 15.04 3.81
CA ASP A 73 15.21 14.02 4.84
C ASP A 73 13.82 13.38 4.72
N LEU A 74 12.79 14.20 4.50
CA LEU A 74 11.41 13.73 4.30
C LEU A 74 11.26 13.02 2.95
N VAL A 75 11.85 13.53 1.88
CA VAL A 75 11.85 12.89 0.55
C VAL A 75 12.41 11.47 0.66
N LEU A 76 13.58 11.31 1.28
CA LEU A 76 14.21 9.99 1.48
C LEU A 76 13.35 9.05 2.31
N ASN A 77 12.67 9.57 3.34
CA ASN A 77 11.73 8.77 4.10
C ASN A 77 10.56 8.31 3.23
N TYR A 78 9.88 9.21 2.51
CA TYR A 78 8.75 8.83 1.64
C TYR A 78 9.13 7.79 0.58
N GLU A 79 10.30 7.91 -0.04
CA GLU A 79 10.79 6.92 -1.02
C GLU A 79 11.03 5.55 -0.36
N ARG A 80 11.64 5.51 0.83
CA ARG A 80 11.85 4.26 1.57
C ARG A 80 10.52 3.60 1.97
N LEU A 81 9.55 4.39 2.41
CA LEU A 81 8.20 3.91 2.75
C LEU A 81 7.49 3.38 1.51
N SER A 82 7.61 4.08 0.37
CA SER A 82 7.05 3.66 -0.92
C SER A 82 7.55 2.29 -1.35
N LEU A 83 8.86 2.02 -1.22
CA LEU A 83 9.44 0.71 -1.54
C LEU A 83 8.88 -0.41 -0.64
N GLU A 84 8.66 -0.13 0.64
CA GLU A 84 8.11 -1.11 1.59
C GLU A 84 6.64 -1.43 1.27
N VAL A 85 5.83 -0.41 0.97
CA VAL A 85 4.43 -0.57 0.53
C VAL A 85 4.37 -1.28 -0.82
N GLY A 86 5.23 -0.93 -1.78
CA GLY A 86 5.29 -1.57 -3.09
C GLY A 86 5.58 -3.07 -3.00
N ARG A 87 6.52 -3.47 -2.15
CA ARG A 87 6.80 -4.90 -1.88
C ARG A 87 5.62 -5.60 -1.21
N PHE A 88 4.97 -4.95 -0.24
CA PHE A 88 3.77 -5.49 0.39
C PHE A 88 2.60 -5.65 -0.60
N GLY A 89 2.40 -4.69 -1.49
CA GLY A 89 1.38 -4.74 -2.53
C GLY A 89 1.63 -5.85 -3.54
N LYS A 90 2.88 -6.04 -3.97
CA LYS A 90 3.26 -7.15 -4.84
C LYS A 90 2.84 -8.50 -4.26
N ASP A 91 3.18 -8.75 -2.99
CA ASP A 91 2.83 -10.01 -2.33
C ASP A 91 1.31 -10.20 -2.21
N GLY A 92 0.57 -9.10 -2.00
CA GLY A 92 -0.89 -9.10 -2.02
C GLY A 92 -1.48 -9.47 -3.38
N VAL A 93 -0.91 -8.93 -4.46
CA VAL A 93 -1.28 -9.24 -5.85
C VAL A 93 -0.99 -10.71 -6.18
N GLU A 94 0.19 -11.22 -5.85
CA GLU A 94 0.54 -12.63 -6.06
C GLU A 94 -0.44 -13.57 -5.35
N LEU A 95 -0.86 -13.21 -4.13
CA LEU A 95 -1.88 -13.97 -3.39
C LEU A 95 -3.24 -13.93 -4.09
N MET A 96 -3.67 -12.78 -4.61
CA MET A 96 -4.94 -12.67 -5.34
C MET A 96 -4.92 -13.45 -6.64
N ILE A 97 -3.80 -13.45 -7.38
CA ILE A 97 -3.62 -14.26 -8.59
C ILE A 97 -3.71 -15.75 -8.25
N LYS A 98 -3.00 -16.20 -7.21
CA LYS A 98 -3.02 -17.60 -6.75
C LYS A 98 -4.44 -18.09 -6.42
N ASN A 99 -5.27 -17.21 -5.87
CA ASN A 99 -6.66 -17.53 -5.51
C ASN A 99 -7.68 -17.22 -6.62
N LYS A 100 -7.23 -16.80 -7.81
CA LYS A 100 -8.11 -16.38 -8.94
C LYS A 100 -9.09 -15.27 -8.55
N TRP A 101 -8.63 -14.33 -7.71
CA TRP A 101 -9.42 -13.18 -7.25
C TRP A 101 -9.19 -11.92 -8.07
N MET A 102 -8.09 -11.86 -8.82
CA MET A 102 -7.73 -10.78 -9.72
C MET A 102 -8.24 -11.06 -11.14
N GLU A 103 -8.93 -10.08 -11.72
CA GLU A 103 -9.34 -10.11 -13.12
C GLU A 103 -8.14 -9.80 -14.02
N GLU A 104 -8.08 -10.43 -15.19
CA GLU A 104 -7.09 -10.10 -16.20
C GLU A 104 -7.54 -8.81 -16.94
N PRO A 105 -6.76 -7.72 -16.88
CA PRO A 105 -7.09 -6.52 -17.63
C PRO A 105 -6.95 -6.78 -19.14
N PRO A 106 -7.70 -6.07 -20.00
CA PRO A 106 -7.52 -6.17 -21.45
C PRO A 106 -6.06 -5.89 -21.84
N ALA A 107 -5.41 -6.86 -22.49
CA ALA A 107 -4.05 -6.73 -22.98
C ALA A 107 -4.02 -6.21 -24.42
N ALA A 108 -3.00 -5.42 -24.77
CA ALA A 108 -2.74 -5.09 -26.16
C ALA A 108 -2.36 -6.37 -26.92
N PRO A 109 -2.80 -6.55 -28.19
CA PRO A 109 -2.41 -7.70 -28.99
C PRO A 109 -0.89 -7.78 -29.17
N ASP A 110 -0.33 -8.99 -29.08
CA ASP A 110 1.08 -9.24 -29.35
C ASP A 110 1.35 -9.10 -30.86
N ARG A 111 2.04 -8.02 -31.24
CA ARG A 111 2.34 -7.70 -32.65
C ARG A 111 3.33 -8.68 -33.28
N ASP A 112 4.22 -9.28 -32.49
CA ASP A 112 5.19 -10.26 -32.97
C ASP A 112 4.54 -11.63 -33.16
N GLN A 113 3.57 -11.98 -32.32
CA GLN A 113 2.74 -13.18 -32.51
C GLN A 113 1.87 -13.06 -33.77
N LEU A 114 1.25 -11.90 -33.98
CA LEU A 114 0.43 -11.60 -35.17
C LEU A 114 1.25 -11.59 -36.48
N GLY A 115 2.52 -11.22 -36.41
CA GLY A 115 3.43 -11.22 -37.57
C GLY A 115 3.91 -12.61 -38.00
N LYS A 116 3.86 -13.60 -37.10
CA LYS A 116 4.27 -15.00 -37.36
C LYS A 116 3.15 -15.86 -37.95
N GLU A 117 1.91 -15.40 -37.93
CA GLU A 117 0.76 -16.05 -38.58
C GLU A 117 0.60 -15.67 -40.06
N LYS A 118 1.65 -15.13 -40.70
CA LYS A 118 1.70 -14.83 -42.13
C LYS A 118 2.54 -15.82 -42.92
#